data_AF-A0AA39SSM2-F1
#
_entry.id   AF-A0AA39SSM2-F1
#
_cell.length_a   1.000
_cell.length_b   1.000
_cell.length_c   1.000
_cell.angle_alpha   90.00
_cell.angle_beta   90.00
_cell.angle_gamma   90.00
#
_symmetry.space_group_name_H-M   'P 1'
#
loop_
_entity.id
_entity.type
_entity.pdbx_description
1 polymer ?
#
loop_
_entity_poly.entity_id
_entity_poly.type
_entity_poly.pdbx_seq_one_letter_code
_entity_poly.pdbx_strand_id
1 'polypeptide(L)' 'MRHKSDAFDMFKAFKAEVENQLEKHIKILRSDRGGEYLSGEFQQYLIDNGIVSQFSAPGTPQQWGSRKEK' A
#
# COMPACT_ATOMS: atom_id res chain seq x y z
N MET A 1 -19.56 -14.45 0.49
CA MET A 1 -18.10 -14.69 0.51
C MET A 1 -17.48 -13.80 -0.56
N ARG A 2 -16.74 -12.76 -0.16
CA ARG A 2 -15.99 -11.90 -1.10
C ARG A 2 -14.54 -11.98 -0.64
N HIS A 3 -13.74 -12.68 -1.44
CA HIS A 3 -12.46 -13.23 -1.06
C HIS A 3 -11.44 -12.13 -0.77
N LYS A 4 -10.77 -12.25 0.37
CA LYS A 4 -9.59 -11.44 0.76
C LYS A 4 -8.45 -11.56 -0.28
N SER A 5 -8.49 -12.61 -1.09
CA SER A 5 -7.57 -12.91 -2.19
C SER A 5 -7.67 -11.91 -3.36
N ASP A 6 -8.87 -11.39 -3.69
CA ASP A 6 -9.06 -10.47 -4.82
C ASP A 6 -8.26 -9.17 -4.68
N ALA A 7 -8.16 -8.63 -3.47
CA ALA A 7 -7.45 -7.38 -3.22
C ALA A 7 -5.94 -7.52 -3.48
N PHE A 8 -5.37 -8.70 -3.22
CA PHE A 8 -3.96 -8.96 -3.47
C PHE A 8 -3.66 -9.08 -4.97
N ASP A 9 -4.48 -9.83 -5.70
CA ASP A 9 -4.33 -9.96 -7.15
C ASP A 9 -4.55 -8.64 -7.88
N MET A 10 -5.56 -7.85 -7.47
CA MET A 10 -5.74 -6.49 -7.99
C MET A 10 -4.54 -5.59 -7.71
N PHE A 11 -3.93 -5.68 -6.52
CA PHE A 11 -2.74 -4.88 -6.20
C PHE A 11 -1.54 -5.25 -7.07
N LYS A 12 -1.32 -6.54 -7.36
CA LYS A 12 -0.25 -6.99 -8.26
C LYS A 12 -0.46 -6.42 -9.68
N ALA A 13 -1.68 -6.50 -10.19
CA ALA A 13 -2.02 -5.93 -11.49
C ALA A 13 -1.81 -4.41 -11.51
N PHE A 14 -2.26 -3.71 -10.47
CA PHE A 14 -2.05 -2.27 -10.32
C PHE A 14 -0.57 -1.89 -10.26
N LYS A 15 0.25 -2.63 -9.49
CA LYS A 15 1.71 -2.40 -9.44
C LYS A 15 2.32 -2.53 -10.83
N ALA A 16 2.02 -3.61 -11.55
CA ALA A 16 2.56 -3.84 -12.88
C ALA A 16 2.12 -2.75 -13.87
N GLU A 17 0.87 -2.32 -13.81
CA GLU A 17 0.34 -1.24 -14.64
C GLU A 17 1.03 0.09 -14.35
N VAL A 18 1.18 0.46 -13.07
CA VAL A 18 1.84 1.71 -12.66
C VAL A 18 3.33 1.70 -13.02
N GLU A 19 4.01 0.58 -12.79
CA GLU A 19 5.42 0.41 -13.16
C GLU A 19 5.61 0.49 -14.67
N ASN A 20 4.69 -0.07 -15.46
CA ASN A 20 4.74 -0.01 -16.91
C ASN A 20 4.39 1.38 -17.46
N GLN A 21 3.43 2.09 -16.85
CA GLN A 21 3.01 3.43 -17.29
C GLN A 21 4.01 4.52 -16.89
N LEU A 22 4.60 4.42 -15.70
CA LEU A 22 5.44 5.48 -15.12
C LEU A 22 6.93 5.14 -15.11
N GLU A 23 7.31 3.90 -15.50
CA GLU A 23 8.67 3.35 -15.40
C GLU A 23 9.28 3.55 -14.00
N LYS A 24 8.44 3.47 -12.97
CA LYS A 24 8.78 3.79 -11.59
C LYS A 24 8.21 2.75 -10.64
N HIS A 25 9.06 2.33 -9.71
CA HIS A 25 8.68 1.42 -8.64
C HIS A 25 7.90 2.13 -7.52
N ILE A 26 6.87 1.46 -7.02
CA ILE A 26 6.12 1.90 -5.85
C ILE A 26 7.03 1.73 -4.62
N LYS A 27 7.32 2.82 -3.90
CA LYS A 27 8.18 2.77 -2.69
C LYS A 27 7.38 2.73 -1.40
N ILE A 28 6.19 3.32 -1.39
CA ILE A 28 5.37 3.44 -0.19
C ILE A 28 3.92 3.15 -0.55
N LEU A 29 3.32 2.16 0.11
CA LEU A 29 1.89 1.90 0.07
C LEU A 29 1.24 2.58 1.27
N ARG A 30 0.19 3.35 1.03
CA ARG A 30 -0.47 4.17 2.04
C ARG A 30 -1.96 3.84 2.09
N SER A 31 -2.46 3.42 3.25
CA SER A 31 -3.88 3.08 3.40
C SER A 31 -4.44 3.60 4.73
N ASP A 32 -5.50 4.42 4.63
CA ASP A 32 -6.16 5.13 5.74
C ASP A 32 -6.95 4.19 6.68
N ARG A 33 -7.23 2.95 6.25
CA ARG A 33 -8.03 1.96 7.00
C ARG A 33 -7.45 0.55 6.92
N GLY A 34 -6.12 0.45 6.89
CA GLY A 34 -5.43 -0.68 6.27
C GLY A 34 -4.93 -1.80 7.17
N GLY A 35 -5.43 -1.96 8.40
CA GLY A 35 -5.00 -3.07 9.26
C GLY A 35 -5.63 -4.42 8.90
N GLU A 36 -6.90 -4.42 8.47
CA GLU A 36 -7.70 -5.65 8.37
C GLU A 36 -7.61 -6.35 7.00
N TYR A 37 -7.11 -5.64 5.99
CA TYR A 37 -7.19 -6.06 4.58
C TYR A 37 -5.93 -6.73 4.05
N LEU A 38 -4.84 -6.73 4.81
CA LEU A 38 -3.61 -7.36 4.35
C LEU A 38 -3.45 -8.71 5.02
N SER A 39 -3.67 -9.76 4.24
CA SER A 39 -3.21 -11.10 4.58
C SER A 39 -1.68 -11.10 4.77
N GLY A 40 -1.14 -12.00 5.60
CA GLY A 40 0.31 -12.09 5.82
C GLY A 40 1.12 -12.22 4.52
N GLU A 41 0.57 -12.91 3.51
CA GLU A 41 1.14 -13.01 2.17
C GLU A 41 1.29 -11.65 1.47
N PHE A 42 0.34 -10.74 1.67
CA PHE A 42 0.40 -9.39 1.11
C PHE A 42 1.53 -8.60 1.77
N GLN A 43 1.66 -8.67 3.10
CA GLN A 43 2.77 -8.00 3.79
C GLN A 43 4.12 -8.55 3.35
N GLN A 44 4.25 -9.87 3.22
CA GLN A 44 5.47 -10.50 2.73
C GLN A 44 5.83 -10.04 1.32
N TYR A 45 4.82 -9.91 0.44
CA TYR A 45 5.01 -9.38 -0.91
C TYR A 45 5.48 -7.92 -0.92
N LEU A 46 4.92 -7.07 -0.06
CA LEU A 46 5.40 -5.69 0.08
C LEU A 46 6.85 -5.65 0.52
N ILE A 47 7.24 -6.46 1.51
CA ILE A 47 8.62 -6.54 2.00
C ILE A 47 9.57 -7.02 0.89
N ASP A 48 9.20 -8.07 0.16
CA ASP A 48 9.98 -8.61 -0.95
C ASP A 48 10.20 -7.58 -2.07
N ASN A 49 9.17 -6.78 -2.36
CA ASN A 49 9.25 -5.70 -3.34
C ASN A 49 9.85 -4.40 -2.78
N GLY A 50 10.28 -4.37 -1.51
CA GLY A 50 10.83 -3.18 -0.86
C GLY A 50 9.82 -2.04 -0.66
N ILE A 51 8.52 -2.35 -0.66
CA ILE A 51 7.44 -1.39 -0.51
C ILE A 51 7.16 -1.18 0.98
N VAL A 52 7.38 0.04 1.46
CA VAL A 52 7.09 0.41 2.85
C VAL A 52 5.59 0.62 2.98
N SER A 53 4.94 -0.12 3.89
CA SER A 53 3.53 0.08 4.14
C SER A 53 3.28 1.03 5.30
N GLN A 54 2.57 2.13 5.03
CA GLN A 54 2.06 3.06 6.03
C GLN A 54 0.55 2.86 6.19
N PHE A 55 0.17 2.32 7.34
CA PHE A 55 -1.21 2.25 7.77
C PHE A 55 -1.45 3.27 8.86
N SER A 56 -2.49 4.08 8.70
CA SER A 56 -2.99 4.87 9.83
C SER A 56 -3.71 3.92 10.78
N ALA A 57 -3.18 3.74 11.99
CA ALA A 57 -3.98 3.21 13.08
C ALA A 57 -5.12 4.21 13.38
N PRO A 58 -6.35 3.74 13.69
CA PRO A 58 -7.42 4.64 14.10
C PRO A 58 -6.98 5.33 15.41
N GLY A 59 -6.59 6.61 15.31
CA GLY A 59 -6.20 7.41 16.47
C GLY A 59 -4.88 8.19 16.37
N THR A 60 -4.11 8.12 15.28
CA THR A 60 -2.90 8.95 15.12
C THR A 60 -3.00 9.90 13.92
N PRO A 61 -3.42 11.16 14.11
CA PRO A 61 -3.52 12.14 13.03
C PRO A 61 -2.18 12.76 12.58
N GLN A 62 -1.02 12.40 13.14
CA GLN A 62 0.21 13.19 12.94
C GLN A 62 1.12 12.87 11.75
N GLN A 63 0.92 11.79 10.97
CA GLN A 63 1.92 11.41 9.95
C GLN A 63 1.64 11.95 8.53
N TRP A 64 0.51 12.62 8.32
CA TRP A 64 0.19 13.20 7.01
C TRP A 64 0.06 14.71 7.06
N GLY A 65 1.10 15.38 6.56
CA GLY A 65 0.98 16.75 6.08
C GLY A 65 1.49 17.81 7.04
N SER A 66 2.80 17.99 7.06
CA SER A 66 3.33 19.36 6.96
C SER A 66 3.97 19.50 5.59
N ARG A 67 3.14 19.66 4.57
CA ARG A 67 3.57 20.37 3.35
C ARG A 67 3.85 21.81 3.82
N LYS A 68 5.11 22.09 4.19
CA LYS A 68 5.57 23.46 4.37
C LYS A 68 5.74 24.04 2.96
N GLU A 69 4.67 24.65 2.47
CA GLU A 69 4.76 25.61 1.37
C GLU A 69 5.75 26.71 1.82
N LYS A 70 6.75 26.99 0.99
CA LYS A 70 7.68 28.11 1.20
C LYS A 70 7.10 29.36 0.56
#